data_AF-D6GT78-F1
#
_entry.id   AF-D6GT78-F1
#
_cell.length_a   1.000
_cell.length_b   1.000
_cell.length_c   1.000
_cell.angle_alpha   90.00
_cell.angle_beta   90.00
_cell.angle_gamma   90.00
#
_symmetry.space_group_name_H-M   'P 1'
#
loop_
_entity.id
_entity.type
_entity.pdbx_description
1 polymer ?
#
loop_
_entity_poly.entity_id
_entity_poly.type
_entity_poly.pdbx_seq_one_letter_code
_entity_poly.pdbx_strand_id
1 'polypeptide(L)'
;MSNLRINFIDEWEKKDVNLEELRHALEDGNSSVYTDASFKKVSSKWKKFKERGVSNLYLIKELDDDGVACAYYAYSITDGVIDEETLEMIREVCAQKLSSGEMRANGSFSKPNEWWDTHPLRSIKAVESGSADSLHQYLSAELYPKGIVLDARSISTKHANELACSAIAWGVSTSFFKKGAYMSVLIHNDSL
;
A
#
# COMPACT_ATOMS: atom_id res chain seq x y z
N MET A 1 16.17 -11.57 28.82
CA MET A 1 15.54 -10.29 28.45
C MET A 1 14.44 -10.60 27.46
N SER A 2 13.19 -10.52 27.90
CA SER A 2 12.02 -10.76 27.06
C SER A 2 11.82 -9.55 26.15
N ASN A 3 12.29 -9.64 24.91
CA ASN A 3 11.86 -8.71 23.87
C ASN A 3 10.40 -9.05 23.55
N LEU A 4 9.49 -8.33 24.22
CA LEU A 4 8.10 -8.17 23.85
C LEU A 4 8.04 -7.68 22.41
N ARG A 5 7.98 -8.61 21.46
CA ARG A 5 7.42 -8.36 20.13
C ARG A 5 5.97 -8.77 20.23
N ILE A 6 5.13 -7.83 20.66
CA ILE A 6 3.71 -7.93 20.37
C ILE A 6 3.64 -7.70 18.85
N ASN A 7 3.50 -8.78 18.09
CA ASN A 7 3.09 -8.74 16.69
C ASN A 7 1.60 -8.40 16.76
N PHE A 8 1.22 -7.14 16.49
CA PHE A 8 -0.19 -6.75 16.52
C PHE A 8 -0.93 -7.22 15.24
N ILE A 9 -0.20 -7.70 14.23
CA ILE A 9 -0.71 -8.14 12.91
C ILE A 9 -1.41 -9.48 12.88
N ASP A 10 -1.01 -10.47 13.69
CA ASP A 10 -1.66 -11.78 13.64
C ASP A 10 -3.15 -11.70 14.07
N GLU A 11 -3.59 -10.55 14.58
CA GLU A 11 -4.98 -10.24 14.95
C GLU A 11 -5.74 -9.39 13.91
N TRP A 12 -5.11 -8.92 12.84
CA TRP A 12 -5.85 -8.25 11.76
C TRP A 12 -6.53 -9.32 10.92
N GLU A 13 -7.83 -9.54 11.15
CA GLU A 13 -8.65 -10.44 10.34
C GLU A 13 -8.53 -10.07 8.87
N LYS A 14 -7.64 -10.75 8.14
CA LYS A 14 -7.54 -10.62 6.69
C LYS A 14 -8.81 -11.22 6.11
N LYS A 15 -9.48 -10.43 5.28
CA LYS A 15 -10.65 -10.89 4.54
C LYS A 15 -10.20 -11.30 3.15
N ASP A 16 -10.70 -12.43 2.69
CA ASP A 16 -10.53 -12.82 1.29
C ASP A 16 -11.21 -11.79 0.41
N VAL A 17 -10.46 -11.24 -0.55
CA VAL A 17 -10.96 -10.21 -1.46
C VAL A 17 -11.20 -10.82 -2.82
N ASN A 18 -12.44 -10.76 -3.28
CA ASN A 18 -12.72 -11.00 -4.69
C ASN A 18 -12.34 -9.75 -5.50
N LEU A 19 -11.11 -9.76 -6.04
CA LEU A 19 -10.54 -8.65 -6.81
C LEU A 19 -11.39 -8.31 -8.04
N GLU A 20 -11.97 -9.31 -8.72
CA GLU A 20 -12.78 -9.05 -9.91
C GLU A 20 -14.09 -8.34 -9.55
N GLU A 21 -14.78 -8.80 -8.51
CA GLU A 21 -15.99 -8.13 -8.00
C GLU A 21 -15.68 -6.72 -7.49
N LEU A 22 -14.57 -6.53 -6.77
CA LEU A 22 -14.15 -5.22 -6.29
C LEU A 22 -13.85 -4.26 -7.45
N ARG A 23 -13.20 -4.76 -8.51
CA ARG A 23 -12.94 -3.99 -9.73
C ARG A 23 -14.25 -3.58 -10.41
N HIS A 24 -15.19 -4.52 -10.59
CA HIS A 24 -16.50 -4.25 -11.17
C HIS A 24 -17.25 -3.20 -10.34
N ALA A 25 -17.29 -3.37 -9.03
CA ALA A 25 -17.92 -2.44 -8.12
C ALA A 25 -17.35 -1.01 -8.23
N LEU A 26 -16.03 -0.88 -8.33
CA LEU A 26 -15.37 0.42 -8.48
C LEU A 26 -15.62 1.06 -9.85
N GLU A 27 -15.72 0.24 -10.90
CA GLU A 27 -16.03 0.68 -12.24
C GLU A 27 -17.51 1.08 -12.39
N ASP A 28 -18.43 0.41 -11.72
CA ASP A 28 -19.85 0.78 -11.75
C ASP A 28 -20.15 1.92 -10.77
N GLY A 29 -19.34 2.05 -9.72
CA GLY A 29 -19.55 2.97 -8.62
C GLY A 29 -20.64 2.52 -7.65
N ASN A 30 -21.04 1.25 -7.72
CA ASN A 30 -22.07 0.63 -6.90
C ASN A 30 -21.72 -0.84 -6.66
N SER A 31 -22.16 -1.40 -5.54
CA SER A 31 -22.01 -2.82 -5.22
C SER A 31 -23.08 -3.23 -4.21
N SER A 32 -23.49 -4.49 -4.25
CA SER A 32 -24.28 -5.10 -3.17
C SER A 32 -23.41 -5.57 -2.00
N VAL A 33 -22.10 -5.73 -2.23
CA VAL A 33 -21.11 -6.16 -1.25
C VAL A 33 -20.44 -4.92 -0.62
N TYR A 34 -19.91 -4.02 -1.46
CA TYR A 34 -19.16 -2.84 -1.03
C TYR A 34 -20.06 -1.59 -0.98
N THR A 35 -20.75 -1.38 0.13
CA THR A 35 -21.87 -0.39 0.20
C THR A 35 -21.60 0.86 1.05
N ASP A 36 -20.45 0.96 1.72
CA ASP A 36 -20.21 2.03 2.68
C ASP A 36 -19.92 3.42 2.03
N ALA A 37 -19.93 4.46 2.86
CA ALA A 37 -19.66 5.83 2.40
C ALA A 37 -18.20 6.07 1.96
N SER A 38 -17.26 5.27 2.47
CA SER A 38 -15.84 5.30 2.09
C SER A 38 -15.66 4.76 0.66
N PHE A 39 -16.35 3.68 0.32
CA PHE A 39 -16.35 3.06 -1.00
C PHE A 39 -16.82 4.04 -2.08
N LYS A 40 -17.93 4.75 -1.85
CA LYS A 40 -18.42 5.79 -2.78
C LYS A 40 -17.39 6.89 -3.04
N LYS A 41 -16.61 7.29 -2.02
CA LYS A 41 -15.53 8.28 -2.21
C LYS A 41 -14.41 7.72 -3.07
N VAL A 42 -14.03 6.46 -2.85
CA VAL A 42 -13.02 5.76 -3.65
C VAL A 42 -13.47 5.65 -5.11
N SER A 43 -14.65 5.10 -5.37
CA SER A 43 -15.18 4.88 -6.72
C SER A 43 -15.38 6.17 -7.50
N SER A 44 -15.77 7.27 -6.85
CA SER A 44 -15.92 8.58 -7.50
C SER A 44 -14.63 9.15 -8.11
N LYS A 45 -13.47 8.76 -7.56
CA LYS A 45 -12.15 9.19 -8.04
C LYS A 45 -11.50 8.16 -8.94
N TRP A 46 -11.81 6.87 -8.77
CA TRP A 46 -11.31 5.75 -9.56
C TRP A 46 -11.32 6.01 -11.08
N LYS A 47 -12.46 6.47 -11.61
CA LYS A 47 -12.64 6.73 -13.05
C LYS A 47 -11.77 7.86 -13.62
N LYS A 48 -11.15 8.68 -12.77
CA LYS A 48 -10.28 9.80 -13.20
C LYS A 48 -8.87 9.33 -13.59
N PHE A 49 -8.50 8.12 -13.19
CA PHE A 49 -7.18 7.56 -13.45
C PHE A 49 -7.14 6.76 -14.75
N LYS A 50 -6.04 6.92 -15.49
CA LYS A 50 -5.70 6.09 -16.66
C LYS A 50 -4.97 4.87 -16.13
N GLU A 51 -5.19 3.69 -16.71
CA GLU A 51 -4.57 2.42 -16.23
C GLU A 51 -4.82 2.22 -14.73
N ARG A 52 -5.84 1.43 -14.39
CA ARG A 52 -6.33 1.27 -13.03
C ARG A 52 -6.61 -0.19 -12.73
N GLY A 53 -6.39 -0.58 -11.48
CA GLY A 53 -6.48 -1.96 -11.05
C GLY A 53 -6.62 -2.06 -9.54
N VAL A 54 -7.05 -3.23 -9.10
CA VAL A 54 -7.13 -3.58 -7.69
C VAL A 54 -6.19 -4.74 -7.44
N SER A 55 -5.68 -4.80 -6.22
CA SER A 55 -4.68 -5.79 -5.85
C SER A 55 -4.89 -6.24 -4.43
N ASN A 56 -4.46 -7.47 -4.14
CA ASN A 56 -4.21 -7.88 -2.78
C ASN A 56 -3.15 -6.96 -2.18
N LEU A 57 -3.37 -6.57 -0.93
CA LEU A 57 -2.45 -5.77 -0.17
C LEU A 57 -1.68 -6.66 0.81
N TYR A 58 -0.37 -6.75 0.61
CA TYR A 58 0.48 -7.59 1.42
C TYR A 58 1.21 -6.75 2.44
N LEU A 59 0.91 -6.97 3.71
CA LEU A 59 1.68 -6.38 4.79
C LEU A 59 3.06 -7.05 4.89
N ILE A 60 4.09 -6.21 4.86
CA ILE A 60 5.50 -6.60 4.87
C ILE A 60 6.10 -6.40 6.26
N LYS A 61 5.84 -5.24 6.87
CA LYS A 61 6.35 -4.88 8.19
C LYS A 61 5.46 -3.82 8.82
N GLU A 62 5.30 -3.88 10.13
CA GLU A 62 4.72 -2.78 10.90
C GLU A 62 5.65 -2.32 12.00
N LEU A 63 5.29 -1.18 12.58
CA LEU A 63 5.92 -0.60 13.73
C LEU A 63 4.91 0.26 14.48
N ASP A 64 4.93 0.20 15.80
CA ASP A 64 4.41 1.26 16.67
C ASP A 64 5.60 1.91 17.37
N ASP A 65 5.75 3.24 17.22
CA ASP A 65 6.82 4.00 17.84
C ASP A 65 6.32 5.42 18.16
N ASP A 66 6.54 5.91 19.38
CA ASP A 66 6.09 7.21 19.93
C ASP A 66 4.66 7.65 19.55
N GLY A 67 3.68 6.76 19.64
CA GLY A 67 2.28 7.11 19.36
C GLY A 67 1.95 7.24 17.86
N VAL A 68 2.86 6.77 16.99
CA VAL A 68 2.64 6.61 15.55
C VAL A 68 2.74 5.14 15.17
N ALA A 69 1.67 4.61 14.59
CA ALA A 69 1.66 3.30 13.94
C ALA A 69 2.04 3.46 12.46
N CYS A 70 2.98 2.65 11.99
CA CYS A 70 3.45 2.61 10.61
C CYS A 70 3.25 1.21 10.04
N ALA A 71 2.76 1.12 8.81
CA ALA A 71 2.65 -0.13 8.07
C ALA A 71 3.29 0.01 6.69
N TYR A 72 4.10 -0.99 6.34
CA TYR A 72 4.81 -1.11 5.08
C TYR A 72 4.20 -2.24 4.27
N TYR A 73 3.77 -1.95 3.06
CA TYR A 73 3.01 -2.86 2.22
C TYR A 73 3.70 -3.10 0.88
N ALA A 74 3.32 -4.19 0.23
CA ALA A 74 3.57 -4.46 -1.16
C ALA A 74 2.24 -4.80 -1.86
N TYR A 75 2.13 -4.42 -3.13
CA TYR A 75 1.04 -4.85 -4.00
C TYR A 75 1.50 -4.94 -5.45
N SER A 76 0.85 -5.81 -6.23
CA SER A 76 1.13 -6.01 -7.65
C SER A 76 0.26 -5.06 -8.50
N ILE A 77 0.85 -4.38 -9.48
CA ILE A 77 0.13 -3.56 -10.48
C ILE A 77 -0.12 -4.31 -11.80
N THR A 78 0.08 -5.63 -11.81
CA THR A 78 -0.20 -6.49 -12.97
C THR A 78 -1.53 -7.23 -12.77
N ASP A 79 -1.49 -8.44 -12.25
CA ASP A 79 -2.67 -9.29 -11.98
C ASP A 79 -3.20 -9.14 -10.55
N GLY A 80 -2.59 -8.25 -9.76
CA GLY A 80 -3.01 -7.96 -8.39
C GLY A 80 -2.52 -8.98 -7.35
N VAL A 81 -1.69 -9.94 -7.74
CA VAL A 81 -1.13 -10.99 -6.87
C VAL A 81 0.39 -10.92 -6.86
N ILE A 82 0.99 -11.17 -5.70
CA ILE A 82 2.44 -11.38 -5.56
C ILE A 82 2.65 -12.84 -5.18
N ASP A 83 3.56 -13.52 -5.86
CA ASP A 83 3.92 -14.91 -5.54
C ASP A 83 4.62 -15.00 -4.17
N GLU A 84 4.49 -16.15 -3.51
CA GLU A 84 4.97 -16.31 -2.14
C GLU A 84 6.50 -16.18 -2.03
N GLU A 85 7.25 -16.68 -3.01
CA GLU A 85 8.73 -16.59 -3.01
C GLU A 85 9.18 -15.13 -3.02
N THR A 86 8.60 -14.32 -3.91
CA THR A 86 8.88 -12.88 -3.97
C THR A 86 8.44 -12.19 -2.67
N LEU A 87 7.29 -12.55 -2.12
CA LEU A 87 6.77 -11.95 -0.89
C LEU A 87 7.65 -12.27 0.33
N GLU A 88 8.09 -13.52 0.48
CA GLU A 88 9.00 -13.96 1.53
C GLU A 88 10.34 -13.24 1.44
N MET A 89 10.90 -13.10 0.23
CA MET A 89 12.13 -12.35 -0.01
C MET A 89 12.00 -10.87 0.41
N ILE A 90 10.91 -10.20 0.05
CA ILE A 90 10.66 -8.80 0.46
C ILE A 90 10.58 -8.71 1.99
N ARG A 91 9.85 -9.63 2.64
CA ARG A 91 9.71 -9.67 4.11
C ARG A 91 11.04 -9.90 4.80
N GLU A 92 11.85 -10.84 4.33
CA GLU A 92 13.15 -11.13 4.91
C GLU A 92 14.08 -9.90 4.84
N VAL A 93 14.19 -9.28 3.67
CA VAL A 93 15.03 -8.09 3.49
C VAL A 93 14.54 -6.94 4.38
N CYS A 94 13.22 -6.70 4.45
CA CYS A 94 12.66 -5.65 5.29
C CYS A 94 12.81 -5.95 6.80
N ALA A 95 12.70 -7.21 7.21
CA ALA A 95 12.92 -7.61 8.58
C ALA A 95 14.35 -7.31 9.03
N GLN A 96 15.33 -7.56 8.15
CA GLN A 96 16.76 -7.37 8.44
C GLN A 96 17.20 -5.91 8.32
N LYS A 97 16.71 -5.17 7.33
CA LYS A 97 17.32 -3.88 6.92
C LYS A 97 16.40 -2.67 7.05
N LEU A 98 15.08 -2.83 7.05
CA LEU A 98 14.16 -1.68 7.10
C LEU A 98 14.13 -1.10 8.51
N SER A 99 14.65 0.11 8.69
CA SER A 99 14.68 0.76 10.01
C SER A 99 13.33 1.40 10.37
N SER A 100 13.09 1.60 11.67
CA SER A 100 11.91 2.35 12.15
C SER A 100 11.88 3.78 11.64
N GLY A 101 13.03 4.47 11.65
CA GLY A 101 13.17 5.82 11.15
C GLY A 101 12.82 5.94 9.67
N GLU A 102 13.21 4.95 8.87
CA GLU A 102 12.88 4.91 7.44
C GLU A 102 11.39 4.64 7.19
N MET A 103 10.76 3.75 7.96
CA MET A 103 9.31 3.53 7.90
C MET A 103 8.53 4.82 8.21
N ARG A 104 8.95 5.55 9.25
CA ARG A 104 8.36 6.84 9.62
C ARG A 104 8.56 7.89 8.53
N ALA A 105 9.77 7.97 7.94
CA ALA A 105 10.10 8.98 6.94
C ALA A 105 9.34 8.77 5.61
N ASN A 106 9.08 7.53 5.22
CA ASN A 106 8.37 7.21 3.98
C ASN A 106 6.85 7.08 4.19
N GLY A 107 6.38 6.93 5.43
CA GLY A 107 4.98 6.72 5.72
C GLY A 107 4.12 7.95 5.44
N SER A 108 3.17 7.81 4.52
CA SER A 108 2.21 8.87 4.22
C SER A 108 1.20 9.04 5.36
N PHE A 109 1.05 10.29 5.84
CA PHE A 109 0.06 10.71 6.85
C PHE A 109 -1.33 11.00 6.26
N SER A 110 -1.52 10.87 4.94
CA SER A 110 -2.85 10.96 4.34
C SER A 110 -3.76 9.90 4.94
N LYS A 111 -5.05 10.24 5.14
CA LYS A 111 -5.99 9.29 5.73
C LYS A 111 -6.05 8.01 4.89
N PRO A 112 -6.32 6.84 5.50
CA PRO A 112 -6.38 5.58 4.76
C PRO A 112 -7.37 5.57 3.59
N ASN A 113 -8.50 6.28 3.72
CA ASN A 113 -9.52 6.46 2.67
C ASN A 113 -9.26 7.61 1.69
N GLU A 114 -8.10 8.26 1.77
CA GLU A 114 -7.68 9.30 0.84
C GLU A 114 -6.72 8.74 -0.21
N TRP A 115 -6.80 9.29 -1.42
CA TRP A 115 -5.92 8.88 -2.50
C TRP A 115 -4.52 9.47 -2.30
N TRP A 116 -3.59 8.55 -2.20
CA TRP A 116 -2.14 8.61 -2.24
C TRP A 116 -1.48 9.05 -3.52
N ASP A 117 -0.25 9.55 -3.51
CA ASP A 117 0.64 9.30 -4.65
C ASP A 117 1.90 8.56 -4.20
N THR A 118 2.24 7.52 -4.96
CA THR A 118 3.49 6.78 -4.86
C THR A 118 4.20 6.92 -6.20
N HIS A 119 5.50 7.21 -6.17
CA HIS A 119 6.27 7.53 -7.38
C HIS A 119 7.49 6.61 -7.54
N PRO A 120 7.30 5.32 -7.89
CA PRO A 120 8.40 4.35 -8.00
C PRO A 120 9.52 4.81 -8.95
N LEU A 121 9.17 5.55 -10.00
CA LEU A 121 10.14 6.13 -10.93
C LEU A 121 11.13 7.10 -10.28
N ARG A 122 10.76 7.74 -9.16
CA ARG A 122 11.68 8.60 -8.40
C ARG A 122 12.77 7.76 -7.74
N SER A 123 12.38 6.62 -7.17
CA SER A 123 13.30 5.66 -6.56
C SER A 123 14.25 5.08 -7.61
N ILE A 124 13.74 4.68 -8.79
CA ILE A 124 14.58 4.20 -9.90
C ILE A 124 15.63 5.24 -10.28
N LYS A 125 15.21 6.48 -10.53
CA LYS A 125 16.16 7.56 -10.88
C LYS A 125 17.22 7.78 -9.81
N ALA A 126 16.84 7.77 -8.53
CA ALA A 126 17.78 7.94 -7.43
C ALA A 126 18.83 6.82 -7.40
N VAL A 127 18.42 5.57 -7.65
CA VAL A 127 19.34 4.41 -7.74
C VAL A 127 20.26 4.55 -8.95
N GLU A 128 19.71 4.85 -10.12
CA GLU A 128 20.48 5.04 -11.37
C GLU A 128 21.51 6.18 -11.26
N SER A 129 21.17 7.27 -10.57
CA SER A 129 22.09 8.39 -10.35
C SER A 129 23.03 8.20 -9.15
N GLY A 130 22.94 7.07 -8.43
CA GLY A 130 23.75 6.79 -7.23
C GLY A 130 23.43 7.69 -6.03
N SER A 131 22.27 8.35 -6.03
CA SER A 131 21.83 9.25 -4.97
C SER A 131 20.79 8.61 -4.05
N ALA A 132 20.53 7.30 -4.20
CA ALA A 132 19.61 6.59 -3.33
C ALA A 132 20.21 6.43 -1.93
N ASP A 133 19.38 6.63 -0.91
CA ASP A 133 19.81 6.73 0.50
C ASP A 133 19.01 5.84 1.46
N SER A 134 18.02 5.12 0.94
CA SER A 134 17.04 4.36 1.73
C SER A 134 16.76 3.00 1.10
N LEU A 135 16.50 2.00 1.94
CA LEU A 135 16.13 0.66 1.49
C LEU A 135 14.88 0.69 0.61
N HIS A 136 13.89 1.52 0.95
CA HIS A 136 12.66 1.71 0.17
C HIS A 136 12.98 2.12 -1.27
N GLN A 137 13.96 3.00 -1.50
CA GLN A 137 14.32 3.40 -2.85
C GLN A 137 14.97 2.25 -3.63
N TYR A 138 15.91 1.55 -3.02
CA TYR A 138 16.57 0.40 -3.65
C TYR A 138 15.58 -0.71 -3.98
N LEU A 139 14.76 -1.13 -3.02
CA LEU A 139 13.76 -2.16 -3.23
C LEU A 139 12.68 -1.73 -4.24
N SER A 140 12.20 -0.48 -4.16
CA SER A 140 11.22 0.02 -5.14
C SER A 140 11.78 -0.01 -6.56
N ALA A 141 13.05 0.33 -6.73
CA ALA A 141 13.70 0.29 -8.04
C ALA A 141 13.87 -1.14 -8.57
N GLU A 142 14.17 -2.10 -7.70
CA GLU A 142 14.31 -3.52 -8.06
C GLU A 142 12.96 -4.19 -8.39
N LEU A 143 11.92 -3.87 -7.62
CA LEU A 143 10.63 -4.55 -7.67
C LEU A 143 9.68 -3.96 -8.71
N TYR A 144 9.78 -2.66 -9.00
CA TYR A 144 8.89 -2.01 -9.95
C TYR A 144 8.93 -2.61 -11.37
N PRO A 145 10.09 -2.97 -11.94
CA PRO A 145 10.15 -3.70 -13.23
C PRO A 145 9.39 -5.04 -13.23
N LYS A 146 9.21 -5.66 -12.05
CA LYS A 146 8.42 -6.89 -11.86
C LYS A 146 6.93 -6.60 -11.65
N GLY A 147 6.52 -5.34 -11.71
CA GLY A 147 5.14 -4.92 -11.47
C GLY A 147 4.76 -4.87 -10.00
N ILE A 148 5.71 -4.75 -9.08
CA ILE A 148 5.43 -4.67 -7.63
C ILE A 148 5.73 -3.26 -7.14
N VAL A 149 4.79 -2.69 -6.39
CA VAL A 149 4.91 -1.38 -5.75
C VAL A 149 4.98 -1.55 -4.25
N LEU A 150 5.93 -0.88 -3.63
CA LEU A 150 6.05 -0.75 -2.18
C LEU A 150 5.41 0.55 -1.72
N ASP A 151 4.75 0.49 -0.57
CA ASP A 151 4.07 1.64 0.00
C ASP A 151 4.18 1.65 1.52
N ALA A 152 4.07 2.84 2.12
CA ALA A 152 4.18 3.02 3.56
C ALA A 152 3.12 4.00 4.05
N ARG A 153 2.44 3.66 5.14
CA ARG A 153 1.41 4.50 5.77
C ARG A 153 1.71 4.69 7.24
N SER A 154 1.45 5.91 7.71
CA SER A 154 1.65 6.29 9.11
C SER A 154 0.40 6.97 9.64
N ILE A 155 -0.06 6.56 10.82
CA ILE A 155 -1.22 7.14 11.50
C ILE A 155 -0.97 7.19 13.01
N SER A 156 -1.73 8.02 13.72
CA SER A 156 -1.71 7.99 15.19
C SER A 156 -2.17 6.62 15.70
N THR A 157 -1.51 6.08 16.72
CA THR A 157 -1.77 4.72 17.25
C THR A 157 -3.21 4.48 17.67
N LYS A 158 -3.93 5.53 18.12
CA LYS A 158 -5.36 5.45 18.44
C LYS A 158 -6.26 5.07 17.24
N HIS A 159 -5.73 5.14 16.01
CA HIS A 159 -6.38 4.79 14.75
C HIS A 159 -5.64 3.65 14.03
N ALA A 160 -4.77 2.89 14.71
CA ALA A 160 -3.96 1.85 14.09
C ALA A 160 -4.78 0.76 13.39
N ASN A 161 -6.00 0.49 13.88
CA ASN A 161 -6.95 -0.42 13.24
C ASN A 161 -7.33 0.00 11.81
N GLU A 162 -7.22 1.28 11.46
CA GLU A 162 -7.47 1.75 10.09
C GLU A 162 -6.36 1.30 9.11
N LEU A 163 -5.25 0.74 9.58
CA LEU A 163 -4.23 0.12 8.73
C LEU A 163 -4.57 -1.34 8.36
N ALA A 164 -5.61 -1.94 8.96
CA ALA A 164 -6.08 -3.29 8.64
C ALA A 164 -6.84 -3.30 7.30
N CYS A 165 -6.13 -3.61 6.22
CA CYS A 165 -6.63 -3.61 4.86
C CYS A 165 -6.14 -4.86 4.11
N SER A 166 -7.01 -5.48 3.32
CA SER A 166 -6.69 -6.68 2.53
C SER A 166 -6.52 -6.37 1.04
N ALA A 167 -6.99 -5.20 0.60
CA ALA A 167 -6.88 -4.77 -0.79
C ALA A 167 -6.51 -3.30 -0.93
N ILE A 168 -6.06 -2.97 -2.13
CA ILE A 168 -5.72 -1.62 -2.55
C ILE A 168 -6.28 -1.36 -3.94
N ALA A 169 -6.82 -0.16 -4.11
CA ALA A 169 -7.24 0.38 -5.39
C ALA A 169 -6.13 1.32 -5.89
N TRP A 170 -5.69 1.19 -7.14
CA TRP A 170 -4.66 2.04 -7.71
C TRP A 170 -5.00 2.50 -9.14
N GLY A 171 -4.40 3.60 -9.57
CA GLY A 171 -4.44 4.05 -10.95
C GLY A 171 -3.42 5.12 -11.28
N VAL A 172 -3.06 5.27 -12.56
CA VAL A 172 -2.07 6.27 -12.98
C VAL A 172 -2.72 7.64 -13.15
N SER A 173 -2.15 8.63 -12.46
CA SER A 173 -2.62 10.01 -12.54
C SER A 173 -2.40 10.62 -13.91
N THR A 174 -3.48 11.19 -14.45
CA THR A 174 -3.53 11.98 -15.68
C THR A 174 -3.36 13.48 -15.42
N SER A 175 -3.31 13.89 -14.15
CA SER A 175 -3.13 15.30 -13.76
C SER A 175 -1.79 15.84 -14.27
N PHE A 176 -1.78 17.08 -14.73
CA PHE A 176 -0.57 17.75 -15.21
C PHE A 176 0.55 17.79 -14.15
N PHE A 177 0.20 18.01 -12.88
CA PHE A 177 1.16 18.14 -11.78
C PHE A 177 1.68 16.80 -11.24
N LYS A 178 0.95 15.70 -11.46
CA LYS A 178 1.28 14.35 -10.96
C LYS A 178 1.25 13.33 -12.09
N LYS A 179 1.69 13.73 -13.28
CA LYS A 179 1.59 12.88 -14.48
C LYS A 179 2.48 11.66 -14.32
N GLY A 180 1.90 10.47 -14.42
CA GLY A 180 2.64 9.21 -14.28
C GLY A 180 2.88 8.76 -12.83
N ALA A 181 2.37 9.49 -11.84
CA ALA A 181 2.35 9.01 -10.46
C ALA A 181 1.27 7.93 -10.31
N TYR A 182 1.57 6.88 -9.54
CA TYR A 182 0.56 5.92 -9.13
C TYR A 182 -0.22 6.54 -7.99
N MET A 183 -1.51 6.69 -8.19
CA MET A 183 -2.41 7.07 -7.13
C MET A 183 -2.98 5.80 -6.53
N SER A 184 -2.98 5.67 -5.22
CA SER A 184 -3.46 4.49 -4.53
C SER A 184 -4.39 4.86 -3.38
N VAL A 185 -5.30 3.96 -3.00
CA VAL A 185 -6.15 4.08 -1.81
C VAL A 185 -6.34 2.72 -1.15
N LEU A 186 -6.23 2.65 0.18
CA LEU A 186 -6.43 1.41 0.93
C LEU A 186 -7.93 1.08 0.95
N ILE A 187 -8.26 -0.20 0.81
CA ILE A 187 -9.63 -0.70 0.97
C ILE A 187 -9.69 -1.43 2.32
N HIS A 188 -10.40 -0.82 3.26
CA HIS A 188 -10.54 -1.36 4.61
C HIS A 188 -11.33 -2.67 4.61
N ASN A 189 -10.97 -3.56 5.53
CA ASN A 189 -11.69 -4.82 5.69
C ASN A 189 -13.16 -4.60 6.06
N ASP A 190 -13.49 -3.57 6.85
CA ASP A 190 -14.89 -3.23 7.17
C ASP A 190 -15.69 -2.78 5.94
N SER A 191 -15.01 -2.30 4.90
CA SER A 191 -15.62 -1.92 3.63
C SER A 191 -15.84 -3.11 2.69
N LEU A 192 -15.27 -4.29 3.01
CA LEU A 192 -15.37 -5.56 2.26
C LEU A 192 -16.42 -6.51 2.87
#